data_AF-A0A3D3GFQ0-F1
#
_entry.id   AF-A0A3D3GFQ0-F1
#
_cell.length_a   1.000
_cell.length_b   1.000
_cell.length_c   1.000
_cell.angle_alpha   90.00
_cell.angle_beta   90.00
_cell.angle_gamma   90.00
#
_symmetry.space_group_name_H-M   'P 1'
#
loop_
_entity.id
_entity.type
_entity.pdbx_description
1 polymer ?
#
loop_
_entity_poly.entity_id
_entity_poly.type
_entity_poly.pdbx_seq_one_letter_code
_entity_poly.pdbx_strand_id
1 'polypeptide(L)'
;MKDLSQFHDIMLPFPLDYDIAKVLLFVIFVVHLTLVLLMIGTAILAAVGLIRGRNRREGESDWGYQSLRGFVSLKSLAVVFGVGPILLMQMAQPLPFLSSVNALAPYWMGLVILISSAFYLIDSIAHHDSRSPRWRFKRIVPGLILLLSIPAVFVAVLVGAENMELTPRELLFHWILRYFHIIGASLVLGSLFQYFFSTRNLLPEDRQQRRENLLYWAFAGTLLQVLDGVALYMSLPMPATPLANGLILLGATIAIILLWRLLQVQKRGRDLRVREAASLGLLLILPMLGARQVLQDSVLVPQQKQFSANAAALAPVYEPFRKKAVAEFRGTLNEPQKGATVIYMKSCAFCHGVVGNGQGPDAGKIAIPPQDLTTIRFKPQELRRILLEGVPGSAMPPFNYYTKGELEDLTEFLNKEFSILRKPKPVPIRLQPDERVRAQELYAAMCVQCHGEGGRPTPEQVSVYQPPPPDFTQQTFEPERMFQLITDGYPGTAMGGNQSMTERERWAMVEWVGSFYQH
;
A
#
# COMPACT_ATOMS: atom_id res chain seq x y z
N MET A 1 29.44 -25.04 -23.31
CA MET A 1 28.78 -24.16 -22.33
C MET A 1 29.35 -24.52 -20.97
N LYS A 2 30.05 -23.58 -20.29
CA LYS A 2 30.52 -23.79 -18.92
C LYS A 2 29.31 -24.09 -18.04
N ASP A 3 29.46 -25.00 -17.09
CA ASP A 3 28.41 -25.41 -16.16
C ASP A 3 27.76 -24.18 -15.51
N LEU A 4 26.52 -23.89 -15.91
CA LEU A 4 25.74 -22.78 -15.38
C LEU A 4 25.31 -23.02 -13.93
N SER A 5 25.49 -24.25 -13.42
CA SER A 5 25.25 -24.58 -12.02
C SER A 5 26.09 -23.74 -11.07
N GLN A 6 27.25 -23.20 -11.47
CA GLN A 6 28.11 -22.39 -10.58
C GLN A 6 27.54 -20.99 -10.24
N PHE A 7 26.46 -20.56 -10.90
CA PHE A 7 25.87 -19.21 -10.76
C PHE A 7 24.53 -19.20 -10.01
N HIS A 8 24.28 -20.19 -9.15
CA HIS A 8 23.21 -20.09 -8.15
C HIS A 8 23.67 -19.17 -7.01
N ASP A 9 22.71 -18.49 -6.37
CA ASP A 9 22.92 -17.74 -5.12
C ASP A 9 23.75 -16.43 -5.19
N ILE A 10 23.87 -15.79 -6.36
CA ILE A 10 24.46 -14.46 -6.47
C ILE A 10 23.40 -13.40 -6.11
N MET A 11 23.45 -12.91 -4.88
CA MET A 11 22.60 -11.80 -4.44
C MET A 11 23.17 -10.44 -4.81
N LEU A 12 22.28 -9.50 -5.18
CA LEU A 12 22.65 -8.10 -5.31
C LEU A 12 23.06 -7.52 -3.95
N PRO A 13 23.98 -6.55 -3.92
CA PRO A 13 24.34 -5.86 -2.68
C PRO A 13 23.10 -5.19 -2.07
N PHE A 14 22.98 -5.29 -0.74
CA PHE A 14 21.84 -4.75 -0.01
C PHE A 14 21.83 -3.21 -0.10
N PRO A 15 20.66 -2.59 -0.32
CA PRO A 15 20.53 -1.13 -0.36
C PRO A 15 20.65 -0.48 1.03
N LEU A 16 20.58 -1.27 2.10
CA LEU A 16 20.69 -0.85 3.49
C LEU A 16 21.63 -1.82 4.22
N ASP A 17 22.32 -1.33 5.24
CA ASP A 17 23.08 -2.18 6.16
C ASP A 17 22.17 -3.27 6.77
N TYR A 18 22.69 -4.49 6.82
CA TYR A 18 21.91 -5.67 7.21
C TYR A 18 21.47 -5.63 8.68
N ASP A 19 22.33 -5.12 9.57
CA ASP A 19 22.02 -5.04 11.00
C ASP A 19 20.98 -3.94 11.25
N ILE A 20 21.06 -2.82 10.53
CA ILE A 20 20.00 -1.79 10.55
C ILE A 20 18.67 -2.38 10.06
N ALA A 21 18.67 -3.09 8.93
CA ALA A 21 17.47 -3.71 8.37
C ALA A 21 16.82 -4.68 9.37
N LYS A 22 17.62 -5.46 10.11
CA LYS A 22 17.14 -6.36 11.16
C LYS A 22 16.51 -5.65 12.35
N VAL A 23 17.18 -4.62 12.88
CA VAL A 23 16.65 -3.85 14.02
C VAL A 23 15.33 -3.21 13.62
N LEU A 24 15.28 -2.62 12.42
CA LEU A 24 14.06 -2.02 11.88
C LEU A 24 12.95 -3.05 11.70
N LEU A 25 13.27 -4.22 11.13
CA LEU A 25 12.34 -5.32 10.97
C LEU A 25 11.79 -5.77 12.32
N PHE A 26 12.64 -5.97 13.33
CA PHE A 26 12.21 -6.35 14.68
C PHE A 26 11.24 -5.33 15.28
N VAL A 27 11.60 -4.04 15.26
CA VAL A 27 10.78 -2.97 15.84
C VAL A 27 9.42 -2.88 15.14
N ILE A 28 9.40 -2.80 13.82
CA ILE A 28 8.16 -2.67 13.06
C ILE A 28 7.31 -3.95 13.20
N PHE A 29 7.94 -5.13 13.20
CA PHE A 29 7.24 -6.40 13.40
C PHE A 29 6.60 -6.48 14.78
N VAL A 30 7.28 -6.05 15.85
CA VAL A 30 6.72 -6.00 17.22
C VAL A 30 5.47 -5.11 17.25
N VAL A 31 5.55 -3.92 16.67
CA VAL A 31 4.42 -2.97 16.61
C VAL A 31 3.26 -3.57 15.82
N HIS A 32 3.53 -4.07 14.61
CA HIS A 32 2.53 -4.69 13.75
C HIS A 32 1.86 -5.89 14.42
N LEU A 33 2.65 -6.84 14.95
CA LEU A 33 2.13 -8.05 15.60
C LEU A 33 1.26 -7.68 16.82
N THR A 34 1.68 -6.70 17.63
CA THR A 34 0.87 -6.24 18.77
C THR A 34 -0.50 -5.73 18.32
N LEU A 35 -0.54 -4.91 17.25
CA LEU A 35 -1.80 -4.40 16.68
C LEU A 35 -2.67 -5.53 16.13
N VAL A 36 -2.07 -6.51 15.44
CA VAL A 36 -2.77 -7.68 14.91
C VAL A 36 -3.36 -8.54 16.04
N LEU A 37 -2.61 -8.80 17.10
CA LEU A 37 -3.08 -9.58 18.25
C LEU A 37 -4.24 -8.88 18.98
N LEU A 38 -4.15 -7.56 19.17
CA LEU A 38 -5.24 -6.76 19.74
C LEU A 38 -6.50 -6.78 18.85
N MET A 39 -6.31 -6.66 17.53
CA MET A 39 -7.39 -6.68 16.54
C MET A 39 -8.10 -8.04 16.54
N ILE A 40 -7.35 -9.14 16.40
CA ILE A 40 -7.89 -10.51 16.38
C ILE A 40 -8.57 -10.83 17.70
N GLY A 41 -7.92 -10.55 18.84
CA GLY A 41 -8.50 -10.81 20.16
C GLY A 41 -9.81 -10.05 20.38
N THR A 42 -9.86 -8.79 19.97
CA THR A 42 -11.09 -7.98 19.98
C THR A 42 -12.18 -8.59 19.10
N ALA A 43 -11.84 -9.04 17.89
CA ALA A 43 -12.80 -9.66 16.98
C ALA A 43 -13.35 -10.99 17.52
N ILE A 44 -12.51 -11.84 18.11
CA ILE A 44 -12.93 -13.10 18.74
C ILE A 44 -13.90 -12.82 19.89
N LEU A 45 -13.55 -11.91 20.80
CA LEU A 45 -14.40 -11.57 21.94
C LEU A 45 -15.73 -10.96 21.49
N ALA A 46 -15.69 -10.05 20.52
CA ALA A 46 -16.89 -9.47 19.94
C ALA A 46 -17.79 -10.55 19.31
N ALA A 47 -17.21 -11.49 18.57
CA ALA A 47 -17.95 -12.61 17.98
C ALA A 47 -18.60 -13.50 19.03
N VAL A 48 -17.89 -13.86 20.10
CA VAL A 48 -18.46 -14.62 21.22
C VAL A 48 -19.67 -13.89 21.80
N GLY A 49 -19.58 -12.56 21.98
CA GLY A 49 -20.69 -11.74 22.47
C GLY A 49 -21.89 -11.74 21.55
N LEU A 50 -21.67 -11.51 20.26
CA LEU A 50 -22.71 -11.49 19.24
C LEU A 50 -23.37 -12.88 19.07
N ILE A 51 -22.60 -13.96 19.16
CA ILE A 51 -23.10 -15.34 19.06
C ILE A 51 -23.98 -15.68 20.27
N ARG A 52 -23.53 -15.36 21.49
CA ARG A 52 -24.32 -15.58 22.72
C ARG A 52 -25.57 -14.70 22.75
N GLY A 53 -25.48 -13.49 22.19
CA GLY A 53 -26.57 -12.52 22.09
C GLY A 53 -27.55 -12.73 20.93
N ARG A 54 -27.42 -13.79 20.11
CA ARG A 54 -28.19 -13.96 18.86
C ARG A 54 -29.71 -13.98 19.01
N ASN A 55 -30.21 -14.32 20.20
CA ASN A 55 -31.64 -14.42 20.52
C ASN A 55 -32.15 -13.25 21.37
N ARG A 56 -31.35 -12.20 21.56
CA ARG A 56 -31.75 -11.00 22.32
C ARG A 56 -32.84 -10.22 21.59
N ARG A 57 -33.66 -9.50 22.37
CA ARG A 57 -34.68 -8.60 21.82
C ARG A 57 -34.03 -7.33 21.25
N GLU A 58 -34.65 -6.74 20.23
CA GLU A 58 -34.19 -5.47 19.67
C GLU A 58 -34.23 -4.38 20.76
N GLY A 59 -33.14 -3.62 20.90
CA GLY A 59 -32.97 -2.59 21.94
C GLY A 59 -32.18 -3.01 23.18
N GLU A 60 -31.89 -4.31 23.38
CA GLU A 60 -31.01 -4.75 24.46
C GLU A 60 -29.54 -4.42 24.16
N SER A 61 -28.79 -3.98 25.18
CA SER A 61 -27.38 -3.61 25.01
C SER A 61 -26.53 -4.82 24.56
N ASP A 62 -25.87 -4.66 23.41
CA ASP A 62 -25.04 -5.70 22.81
C ASP A 62 -23.56 -5.39 23.03
N TRP A 63 -22.97 -6.09 24.00
CA TRP A 63 -21.57 -5.88 24.34
C TRP A 63 -20.62 -6.35 23.23
N GLY A 64 -21.04 -7.32 22.42
CA GLY A 64 -20.26 -7.78 21.27
C GLY A 64 -20.12 -6.66 20.25
N TYR A 65 -21.22 -5.95 19.99
CA TYR A 65 -21.21 -4.73 19.17
C TYR A 65 -20.33 -3.61 19.77
N GLN A 66 -20.46 -3.32 21.07
CA GLN A 66 -19.62 -2.29 21.72
C GLN A 66 -18.12 -2.58 21.59
N SER A 67 -17.74 -3.86 21.66
CA SER A 67 -16.35 -4.30 21.56
C SER A 67 -15.77 -4.09 20.14
N LEU A 68 -16.61 -4.11 19.10
CA LEU A 68 -16.20 -3.89 17.71
C LEU A 68 -15.76 -2.45 17.41
N ARG A 69 -16.10 -1.46 18.23
CA ARG A 69 -15.65 -0.07 17.99
C ARG A 69 -14.12 0.03 18.02
N GLY A 70 -13.46 -0.69 18.92
CA GLY A 70 -11.99 -0.75 18.99
C GLY A 70 -11.35 -1.44 17.79
N PHE A 71 -12.05 -2.39 17.16
CA PHE A 71 -11.57 -3.12 15.98
C PHE A 71 -11.26 -2.18 14.81
N VAL A 72 -12.12 -1.19 14.55
CA VAL A 72 -12.01 -0.29 13.39
C VAL A 72 -10.72 0.53 13.39
N SER A 73 -10.27 0.98 14.57
CA SER A 73 -9.00 1.71 14.68
C SER A 73 -7.80 0.75 14.60
N LEU A 74 -7.87 -0.38 15.29
CA LEU A 74 -6.81 -1.38 15.32
C LEU A 74 -6.53 -1.98 13.93
N LYS A 75 -7.57 -2.27 13.13
CA LYS A 75 -7.39 -2.82 11.78
C LYS A 75 -6.62 -1.86 10.86
N SER A 76 -6.93 -0.56 10.92
CA SER A 76 -6.36 0.44 10.02
C SER A 76 -4.88 0.63 10.32
N LEU A 77 -4.51 0.69 11.60
CA LEU A 77 -3.12 0.72 12.03
C LEU A 77 -2.40 -0.60 11.67
N ALA A 78 -3.02 -1.75 11.92
CA ALA A 78 -2.43 -3.05 11.61
C ALA A 78 -2.08 -3.21 10.13
N VAL A 79 -2.95 -2.75 9.21
CA VAL A 79 -2.70 -2.79 7.76
C VAL A 79 -1.51 -1.93 7.37
N VAL A 80 -1.49 -0.67 7.82
CA VAL A 80 -0.41 0.28 7.47
C VAL A 80 0.94 -0.22 7.97
N PHE A 81 1.00 -0.63 9.25
CA PHE A 81 2.24 -1.20 9.81
C PHE A 81 2.57 -2.59 9.26
N GLY A 82 1.64 -3.28 8.59
CA GLY A 82 1.87 -4.61 8.02
C GLY A 82 2.68 -4.61 6.73
N VAL A 83 2.66 -3.52 5.97
CA VAL A 83 3.44 -3.41 4.72
C VAL A 83 4.94 -3.37 5.02
N GLY A 84 5.33 -2.70 6.11
CA GLY A 84 6.75 -2.54 6.49
C GLY A 84 7.51 -3.86 6.68
N PRO A 85 7.05 -4.79 7.53
CA PRO A 85 7.72 -6.07 7.74
C PRO A 85 7.80 -6.91 6.47
N ILE A 86 6.78 -6.87 5.60
CA ILE A 86 6.78 -7.62 4.34
C ILE A 86 7.90 -7.11 3.42
N LEU A 87 7.99 -5.79 3.23
CA LEU A 87 9.04 -5.18 2.41
C LEU A 87 10.43 -5.44 2.99
N LEU A 88 10.57 -5.32 4.31
CA LEU A 88 11.84 -5.57 4.98
C LEU A 88 12.26 -7.03 4.91
N MET A 89 11.34 -8.00 4.99
CA MET A 89 11.65 -9.43 4.82
C MET A 89 12.04 -9.75 3.37
N GLN A 90 11.32 -9.19 2.39
CA GLN A 90 11.67 -9.33 0.97
C GLN A 90 13.06 -8.76 0.66
N MET A 91 13.43 -7.66 1.31
CA MET A 91 14.75 -7.07 1.15
C MET A 91 15.82 -7.86 1.91
N ALA A 92 15.61 -8.12 3.21
CA ALA A 92 16.61 -8.66 4.11
C ALA A 92 16.84 -10.17 3.94
N GLN A 93 15.79 -10.93 3.62
CA GLN A 93 15.78 -12.39 3.56
C GLN A 93 14.98 -12.90 2.33
N PRO A 94 15.34 -12.47 1.11
CA PRO A 94 14.56 -12.72 -0.11
C PRO A 94 14.36 -14.20 -0.41
N LEU A 95 15.41 -15.02 -0.40
CA LEU A 95 15.31 -16.43 -0.78
C LEU A 95 14.34 -17.21 0.10
N PRO A 96 14.51 -17.26 1.43
CA PRO A 96 13.62 -18.07 2.25
C PRO A 96 12.19 -17.58 2.24
N PHE A 97 12.00 -16.26 2.26
CA PHE A 97 10.69 -15.67 2.21
C PHE A 97 9.98 -15.92 0.87
N LEU A 98 10.62 -15.60 -0.27
CA LEU A 98 10.03 -15.73 -1.59
C LEU A 98 9.82 -17.19 -1.99
N SER A 99 10.73 -18.10 -1.63
CA SER A 99 10.53 -19.54 -1.85
C SER A 99 9.29 -20.05 -1.13
N SER A 100 9.09 -19.66 0.14
CA SER A 100 7.91 -20.07 0.88
C SER A 100 6.62 -19.38 0.39
N VAL A 101 6.71 -18.12 -0.03
CA VAL A 101 5.59 -17.40 -0.67
C VAL A 101 5.19 -18.08 -1.97
N ASN A 102 6.16 -18.46 -2.81
CA ASN A 102 5.92 -19.15 -4.07
C ASN A 102 5.28 -20.53 -3.86
N ALA A 103 5.74 -21.29 -2.86
CA ALA A 103 5.13 -22.56 -2.49
C ALA A 103 3.66 -22.41 -2.04
N LEU A 104 3.28 -21.25 -1.50
CA LEU A 104 1.95 -20.93 -1.01
C LEU A 104 1.23 -19.88 -1.89
N ALA A 105 1.65 -19.72 -3.14
CA ALA A 105 1.20 -18.61 -4.01
C ALA A 105 -0.32 -18.47 -4.11
N PRO A 106 -1.14 -19.54 -4.26
CA PRO A 106 -2.60 -19.38 -4.32
C PRO A 106 -3.19 -18.73 -3.06
N TYR A 107 -2.67 -19.09 -1.89
CA TYR A 107 -3.12 -18.53 -0.61
C TYR A 107 -2.60 -17.12 -0.39
N TRP A 108 -1.34 -16.87 -0.76
CA TRP A 108 -0.71 -15.56 -0.66
C TRP A 108 -1.41 -14.52 -1.55
N MET A 109 -1.69 -14.86 -2.81
CA MET A 109 -2.41 -13.98 -3.74
C MET A 109 -3.87 -13.74 -3.29
N GLY A 110 -4.48 -14.70 -2.60
CA GLY A 110 -5.80 -14.57 -2.02
C GLY A 110 -5.89 -13.63 -0.80
N LEU A 111 -4.76 -13.24 -0.19
CA LEU A 111 -4.76 -12.44 1.04
C LEU A 111 -5.51 -11.11 0.90
N VAL A 112 -5.36 -10.41 -0.20
CA VAL A 112 -6.06 -9.12 -0.41
C VAL A 112 -7.58 -9.30 -0.39
N ILE A 113 -8.07 -10.36 -1.04
CA ILE A 113 -9.50 -10.68 -1.08
C ILE A 113 -9.99 -11.13 0.30
N LEU A 114 -9.21 -11.98 1.00
CA LEU A 114 -9.52 -12.45 2.35
C LEU A 114 -9.60 -11.30 3.35
N ILE A 115 -8.57 -10.44 3.38
CA ILE A 115 -8.49 -9.25 4.25
C ILE A 115 -9.66 -8.31 3.95
N SER A 116 -9.86 -7.93 2.69
CA SER A 116 -10.92 -7.00 2.30
C SER A 116 -12.31 -7.53 2.65
N SER A 117 -12.57 -8.81 2.41
CA SER A 117 -13.84 -9.45 2.72
C SER A 117 -14.07 -9.58 4.23
N ALA A 118 -13.04 -9.96 5.00
CA ALA A 118 -13.11 -10.04 6.45
C ALA A 118 -13.45 -8.67 7.05
N PHE A 119 -12.74 -7.62 6.64
CA PHE A 119 -12.97 -6.26 7.11
C PHE A 119 -14.33 -5.73 6.70
N TYR A 120 -14.75 -5.91 5.45
CA TYR A 120 -16.08 -5.50 5.01
C TYR A 120 -17.20 -6.13 5.86
N LEU A 121 -17.12 -7.44 6.12
CA LEU A 121 -18.11 -8.14 6.92
C LEU A 121 -18.14 -7.65 8.37
N ILE A 122 -16.99 -7.49 9.02
CA ILE A 122 -16.91 -7.07 10.42
C ILE A 122 -17.25 -5.58 10.58
N ASP A 123 -16.69 -4.71 9.75
CA ASP A 123 -16.90 -3.25 9.82
C ASP A 123 -18.34 -2.85 9.51
N SER A 124 -18.99 -3.57 8.60
CA SER A 124 -20.41 -3.31 8.31
C SER A 124 -21.29 -3.47 9.55
N ILE A 125 -20.90 -4.31 10.51
CA ILE A 125 -21.60 -4.42 11.80
C ILE A 125 -21.38 -3.15 12.60
N ALA A 126 -20.14 -2.65 12.69
CA ALA A 126 -19.78 -1.47 13.47
C ALA A 126 -20.56 -0.20 13.03
N HIS A 127 -20.86 -0.05 11.74
CA HIS A 127 -21.51 1.14 11.16
C HIS A 127 -23.04 1.07 11.13
N HIS A 128 -23.66 -0.07 11.42
CA HIS A 128 -25.12 -0.24 11.33
C HIS A 128 -25.73 -0.74 12.65
N ASP A 129 -25.88 0.18 13.61
CA ASP A 129 -26.38 -0.12 14.96
C ASP A 129 -27.86 -0.56 14.97
N SER A 130 -28.68 -0.13 14.01
CA SER A 130 -30.12 -0.46 13.98
C SER A 130 -30.45 -1.86 13.41
N ARG A 131 -29.46 -2.67 13.02
CA ARG A 131 -29.70 -3.98 12.40
C ARG A 131 -29.92 -5.08 13.44
N SER A 132 -30.83 -6.00 13.11
CA SER A 132 -31.24 -7.09 13.99
C SER A 132 -30.08 -8.03 14.39
N PRO A 133 -30.13 -8.68 15.57
CA PRO A 133 -29.09 -9.59 16.05
C PRO A 133 -28.75 -10.72 15.07
N ARG A 134 -29.76 -11.25 14.35
CA ARG A 134 -29.57 -12.29 13.32
C ARG A 134 -28.72 -11.80 12.15
N TRP A 135 -28.87 -10.54 11.75
CA TRP A 135 -28.07 -9.96 10.67
C TRP A 135 -26.60 -9.83 11.10
N ARG A 136 -26.35 -9.38 12.34
CA ARG A 136 -24.99 -9.27 12.90
C ARG A 136 -24.32 -10.65 12.98
N PHE A 137 -25.05 -11.67 13.45
CA PHE A 137 -24.58 -13.06 13.51
C PHE A 137 -24.15 -13.60 12.13
N LYS A 138 -24.97 -13.38 11.09
CA LYS A 138 -24.68 -13.85 9.73
C LYS A 138 -23.43 -13.20 9.11
N ARG A 139 -22.96 -12.07 9.64
CA ARG A 139 -21.75 -11.38 9.16
C ARG A 139 -20.53 -11.67 10.02
N ILE A 140 -20.68 -11.69 11.35
CA ILE A 140 -19.53 -11.84 12.25
C ILE A 140 -18.87 -13.21 12.14
N VAL A 141 -19.65 -14.28 11.95
CA VAL A 141 -19.10 -15.65 11.84
C VAL A 141 -18.23 -15.80 10.58
N PRO A 142 -18.73 -15.54 9.35
CA PRO A 142 -17.86 -15.61 8.18
C PRO A 142 -16.75 -14.57 8.22
N GLY A 143 -17.00 -13.36 8.73
CA GLY A 143 -15.97 -12.33 8.90
C GLY A 143 -14.82 -12.78 9.79
N LEU A 144 -15.12 -13.41 10.94
CA LEU A 144 -14.11 -13.94 11.85
C LEU A 144 -13.34 -15.11 11.22
N ILE A 145 -14.02 -16.03 10.53
CA ILE A 145 -13.35 -17.15 9.85
C ILE A 145 -12.32 -16.61 8.85
N LEU A 146 -12.72 -15.67 7.99
CA LEU A 146 -11.82 -15.04 7.04
C LEU A 146 -10.68 -14.30 7.74
N LEU A 147 -10.99 -13.58 8.83
CA LEU A 147 -9.99 -12.85 9.61
C LEU A 147 -8.92 -13.79 10.20
N LEU A 148 -9.33 -14.94 10.72
CA LEU A 148 -8.45 -15.93 11.35
C LEU A 148 -7.62 -16.71 10.32
N SER A 149 -8.12 -16.86 9.09
CA SER A 149 -7.35 -17.48 7.99
C SER A 149 -6.13 -16.64 7.59
N ILE A 150 -6.17 -15.32 7.75
CA ILE A 150 -5.06 -14.41 7.37
C ILE A 150 -3.77 -14.74 8.12
N PRO A 151 -3.71 -14.69 9.47
CA PRO A 151 -2.51 -15.07 10.21
C PRO A 151 -2.15 -16.54 9.97
N ALA A 152 -3.11 -17.42 9.69
CA ALA A 152 -2.82 -18.81 9.35
C ALA A 152 -1.93 -18.93 8.10
N VAL A 153 -2.22 -18.16 7.05
CA VAL A 153 -1.39 -18.08 5.83
C VAL A 153 -0.03 -17.46 6.12
N PHE A 154 0.03 -16.35 6.85
CA PHE A 154 1.31 -15.71 7.21
C PHE A 154 2.21 -16.63 8.04
N VAL A 155 1.64 -17.36 9.01
CA VAL A 155 2.39 -18.33 9.82
C VAL A 155 2.89 -19.48 8.96
N ALA A 156 2.10 -19.95 7.99
CA ALA A 156 2.54 -21.01 7.06
C ALA A 156 3.75 -20.55 6.24
N VAL A 157 3.73 -19.32 5.73
CA VAL A 157 4.87 -18.73 5.00
C VAL A 157 6.09 -18.60 5.89
N LEU A 158 5.94 -18.11 7.13
CA LEU A 158 7.08 -17.94 8.04
C LEU A 158 7.66 -19.29 8.48
N VAL A 159 6.80 -20.27 8.77
CA VAL A 159 7.24 -21.63 9.15
C VAL A 159 7.94 -22.32 7.99
N GLY A 160 7.42 -22.21 6.76
CA GLY A 160 8.05 -22.73 5.55
C GLY A 160 9.40 -22.07 5.26
N ALA A 161 9.48 -20.74 5.41
CA ALA A 161 10.72 -19.99 5.22
C ALA A 161 11.82 -20.38 6.23
N GLU A 162 11.46 -20.66 7.48
CA GLU A 162 12.39 -21.00 8.55
C GLU A 162 12.77 -22.49 8.60
N ASN A 163 12.00 -23.38 7.97
CA ASN A 163 12.12 -24.83 8.17
C ASN A 163 12.00 -25.61 6.86
N MET A 164 12.76 -25.23 5.84
CA MET A 164 12.69 -25.84 4.49
C MET A 164 13.03 -27.34 4.45
N GLU A 165 13.77 -27.83 5.46
CA GLU A 165 14.24 -29.22 5.52
C GLU A 165 13.22 -30.17 6.17
N LEU A 166 12.18 -29.63 6.82
CA LEU A 166 11.17 -30.44 7.49
C LEU A 166 10.28 -31.19 6.51
N THR A 167 9.83 -32.38 6.91
CA THR A 167 8.80 -33.10 6.16
C THR A 167 7.46 -32.35 6.21
N PRO A 168 6.56 -32.53 5.22
CA PRO A 168 5.25 -31.87 5.23
C PRO A 168 4.44 -32.10 6.51
N ARG A 169 4.58 -33.27 7.14
CA ARG A 169 3.87 -33.60 8.39
C ARG A 169 4.41 -32.82 9.59
N GLU A 170 5.73 -32.73 9.71
CA GLU A 170 6.39 -31.96 10.78
C GLU A 170 6.10 -30.48 10.61
N LEU A 171 6.15 -29.97 9.37
CA LEU A 171 5.81 -28.59 9.04
C LEU A 171 4.37 -28.26 9.43
N LEU A 172 3.42 -29.15 9.10
CA LEU A 172 2.01 -28.99 9.48
C LEU A 172 1.84 -28.95 11.01
N PHE A 173 2.50 -29.86 11.73
CA PHE A 173 2.42 -29.91 13.19
C PHE A 173 2.99 -28.63 13.81
N HIS A 174 4.17 -28.19 13.37
CA HIS A 174 4.81 -26.96 13.86
C HIS A 174 3.98 -25.72 13.52
N TRP A 175 3.38 -25.67 12.33
CA TRP A 175 2.46 -24.61 11.91
C TRP A 175 1.22 -24.53 12.80
N ILE A 176 0.58 -25.67 13.09
CA ILE A 176 -0.61 -25.72 13.96
C ILE A 176 -0.28 -25.12 15.34
N LEU A 177 0.83 -25.53 15.94
CA LEU A 177 1.25 -25.03 17.25
C LEU A 177 1.51 -23.53 17.21
N ARG A 178 2.30 -23.02 16.25
CA ARG A 178 2.54 -21.57 16.13
C ARG A 178 1.25 -20.77 15.90
N TYR A 179 0.32 -21.32 15.12
CA TYR A 179 -0.97 -20.69 14.89
C TYR A 179 -1.79 -20.61 16.18
N PHE A 180 -1.92 -21.71 16.94
CA PHE A 180 -2.58 -21.69 18.25
C PHE A 180 -1.88 -20.78 19.25
N HIS A 181 -0.56 -20.66 19.16
CA HIS A 181 0.21 -19.71 19.96
C HIS A 181 -0.20 -18.26 19.63
N ILE A 182 -0.41 -17.92 18.36
CA ILE A 182 -0.91 -16.59 18.00
C ILE A 182 -2.34 -16.36 18.49
N ILE A 183 -3.21 -17.38 18.39
CA ILE A 183 -4.58 -17.28 18.89
C ILE A 183 -4.61 -17.07 20.41
N GLY A 184 -3.84 -17.85 21.18
CA GLY A 184 -3.75 -17.69 22.63
C GLY A 184 -3.25 -16.29 23.03
N ALA A 185 -2.19 -15.79 22.39
CA ALA A 185 -1.68 -14.44 22.62
C ALA A 185 -2.73 -13.36 22.29
N SER A 186 -3.50 -13.55 21.20
CA SER A 186 -4.57 -12.63 20.82
C SER A 186 -5.69 -12.59 21.87
N LEU A 187 -6.06 -13.74 22.47
CA LEU A 187 -7.05 -13.79 23.54
C LEU A 187 -6.57 -13.03 24.78
N VAL A 188 -5.29 -13.18 25.17
CA VAL A 188 -4.71 -12.46 26.30
C VAL A 188 -4.72 -10.95 26.07
N LEU A 189 -4.15 -10.50 24.95
CA LEU A 189 -4.06 -9.06 24.67
C LEU A 189 -5.43 -8.43 24.40
N GLY A 190 -6.30 -9.11 23.64
CA GLY A 190 -7.65 -8.64 23.38
C GLY A 190 -8.48 -8.52 24.66
N SER A 191 -8.42 -9.50 25.55
CA SER A 191 -9.19 -9.47 26.80
C SER A 191 -8.71 -8.38 27.76
N LEU A 192 -7.39 -8.22 27.93
CA LEU A 192 -6.82 -7.14 28.74
C LEU A 192 -7.11 -5.76 28.15
N PHE A 193 -7.02 -5.61 26.82
CA PHE A 193 -7.39 -4.37 26.15
C PHE A 193 -8.86 -4.00 26.41
N GLN A 194 -9.78 -4.94 26.20
CA GLN A 194 -11.20 -4.72 26.45
C GLN A 194 -11.47 -4.46 27.95
N TYR A 195 -10.72 -5.10 28.85
CA TYR A 195 -10.84 -4.91 30.31
C TYR A 195 -10.59 -3.46 30.70
N PHE A 196 -9.55 -2.83 30.16
CA PHE A 196 -9.19 -1.46 30.50
C PHE A 196 -9.97 -0.39 29.73
N PHE A 197 -10.19 -0.59 28.43
CA PHE A 197 -10.70 0.47 27.56
C PHE A 197 -12.21 0.40 27.33
N SER A 198 -12.77 -0.81 27.23
CA SER A 198 -14.18 -0.99 26.86
C SER A 198 -15.12 -1.12 28.05
N THR A 199 -14.60 -1.23 29.28
CA THR A 199 -15.43 -1.29 30.50
C THR A 199 -15.58 0.06 31.21
N ARG A 200 -14.81 1.09 30.80
CA ARG A 200 -14.65 2.36 31.53
C ARG A 200 -15.97 3.14 31.68
N ASN A 201 -16.82 3.09 30.66
CA ASN A 201 -18.06 3.88 30.60
C ASN A 201 -19.31 3.06 30.98
N LEU A 202 -19.14 1.84 31.49
CA LEU A 202 -20.26 1.00 31.94
C LEU A 202 -20.69 1.36 33.36
N LEU A 203 -21.97 1.10 33.66
CA LEU A 203 -22.51 1.12 35.02
C LEU A 203 -21.72 0.15 35.93
N PRO A 204 -21.62 0.42 37.25
CA PRO A 204 -20.77 -0.36 38.14
C PRO A 204 -21.02 -1.88 38.11
N GLU A 205 -22.28 -2.30 38.12
CA GLU A 205 -22.67 -3.72 38.11
C GLU A 205 -22.29 -4.40 36.78
N ASP A 206 -22.65 -3.79 35.65
CA ASP A 206 -22.29 -4.27 34.30
C ASP A 206 -20.76 -4.30 34.09
N ARG A 207 -20.06 -3.32 34.66
CA ARG A 207 -18.60 -3.21 34.61
C ARG A 207 -17.96 -4.38 35.32
N GLN A 208 -18.40 -4.70 36.54
CA GLN A 208 -17.84 -5.79 37.32
C GLN A 208 -18.05 -7.13 36.60
N GLN A 209 -19.29 -7.42 36.20
CA GLN A 209 -19.62 -8.65 35.50
C GLN A 209 -18.81 -8.82 34.19
N ARG A 210 -18.61 -7.72 33.45
CA ARG A 210 -17.84 -7.75 32.20
C ARG A 210 -16.35 -7.97 32.47
N ARG A 211 -15.80 -7.31 33.50
CA ARG A 211 -14.40 -7.47 33.89
C ARG A 211 -14.09 -8.89 34.31
N GLU A 212 -14.95 -9.52 35.10
CA GLU A 212 -14.81 -10.93 35.50
C GLU A 212 -14.75 -11.84 34.28
N ASN A 213 -15.68 -11.68 33.33
CA ASN A 213 -15.69 -12.44 32.08
C ASN A 213 -14.40 -12.25 31.26
N LEU A 214 -13.88 -11.02 31.18
CA LEU A 214 -12.65 -10.74 30.45
C LEU A 214 -11.42 -11.34 31.14
N LEU A 215 -11.38 -11.36 32.48
CA LEU A 215 -10.32 -12.04 33.22
C LEU A 215 -10.30 -13.55 32.99
N TYR A 216 -11.47 -14.19 32.85
CA TYR A 216 -11.53 -15.60 32.45
C TYR A 216 -10.90 -15.83 31.06
N TRP A 217 -11.18 -14.98 30.08
CA TRP A 217 -10.56 -15.08 28.76
C TRP A 217 -9.05 -14.81 28.80
N ALA A 218 -8.60 -13.84 29.61
CA ALA A 218 -7.18 -13.59 29.82
C ALA A 218 -6.47 -14.80 30.46
N PHE A 219 -7.11 -15.42 31.45
CA PHE A 219 -6.60 -16.61 32.11
C PHE A 219 -6.53 -17.80 31.15
N ALA A 220 -7.63 -18.09 30.44
CA ALA A 220 -7.70 -19.20 29.49
C ALA A 220 -6.69 -19.01 28.34
N GLY A 221 -6.57 -17.80 27.80
CA GLY A 221 -5.56 -17.46 26.80
C GLY A 221 -4.14 -17.67 27.31
N THR A 222 -3.83 -17.24 28.54
CA THR A 222 -2.48 -17.39 29.13
C THR A 222 -2.18 -18.86 29.42
N LEU A 223 -3.16 -19.65 29.88
CA LEU A 223 -3.00 -21.09 30.07
C LEU A 223 -2.73 -21.79 28.74
N LEU A 224 -3.49 -21.44 27.70
CA LEU A 224 -3.25 -21.95 26.34
C LEU A 224 -1.84 -21.60 25.87
N GLN A 225 -1.36 -20.36 26.09
CA GLN A 225 0.01 -19.96 25.76
C GLN A 225 1.08 -20.82 26.44
N VAL A 226 0.91 -21.13 27.72
CA VAL A 226 1.88 -21.94 28.46
C VAL A 226 1.89 -23.38 27.94
N LEU A 227 0.71 -24.00 27.79
CA LEU A 227 0.61 -25.38 27.33
C LEU A 227 1.12 -25.55 25.89
N ASP A 228 0.66 -24.68 24.99
CA ASP A 228 1.04 -24.68 23.59
C ASP A 228 2.50 -24.24 23.40
N GLY A 229 3.01 -23.32 24.22
CA GLY A 229 4.42 -22.92 24.23
C GLY A 229 5.37 -24.06 24.60
N VAL A 230 4.98 -24.91 25.56
CA VAL A 230 5.74 -26.13 25.89
C VAL A 230 5.74 -27.10 24.70
N ALA A 231 4.58 -27.34 24.08
CA ALA A 231 4.49 -28.19 22.90
C ALA A 231 5.32 -27.64 21.72
N LEU A 232 5.28 -26.33 21.51
CA LEU A 232 6.03 -25.65 20.46
C LEU A 232 7.55 -25.77 20.68
N TYR A 233 8.01 -25.60 21.92
CA TYR A 233 9.40 -25.81 22.30
C TYR A 233 9.86 -27.26 22.03
N MET A 234 9.02 -28.24 22.35
CA MET A 234 9.30 -29.66 22.06
C MET A 234 9.31 -29.97 20.56
N SER A 235 8.64 -29.16 19.75
CA SER A 235 8.57 -29.32 18.29
C SER A 235 9.70 -28.61 17.52
N LEU A 236 10.64 -27.95 18.22
CA LEU A 236 11.76 -27.27 17.55
C LEU A 236 12.63 -28.28 16.80
N PRO A 237 12.98 -28.02 15.53
CA PRO A 237 13.80 -28.94 14.73
C PRO A 237 15.24 -29.03 15.22
N MET A 238 15.73 -27.94 15.83
CA MET A 238 17.06 -27.85 16.41
C MET A 238 16.98 -27.40 17.87
N PRO A 239 17.91 -27.85 18.73
CA PRO A 239 17.94 -27.42 20.11
C PRO A 239 18.14 -25.91 20.20
N ALA A 240 17.31 -25.27 21.04
CA ALA A 240 17.40 -23.85 21.30
C ALA A 240 18.74 -23.49 21.96
N THR A 241 19.29 -22.34 21.57
CA THR A 241 20.54 -21.82 22.16
C THR A 241 20.36 -21.47 23.64
N PRO A 242 21.43 -21.39 24.44
CA PRO A 242 21.32 -21.00 25.86
C PRO A 242 20.64 -19.65 26.06
N LEU A 243 20.89 -18.68 25.16
CA LEU A 243 20.22 -17.38 25.19
C LEU A 243 18.72 -17.51 24.93
N ALA A 244 18.32 -18.26 23.89
CA ALA A 244 16.92 -18.51 23.60
C ALA A 244 16.22 -19.21 24.78
N ASN A 245 16.85 -20.21 25.39
CA ASN A 245 16.33 -20.91 26.57
C ASN A 245 16.14 -19.98 27.77
N GLY A 246 17.09 -19.10 28.04
CA GLY A 246 16.96 -18.11 29.11
C GLY A 246 15.79 -17.15 28.88
N LEU A 247 15.61 -16.68 27.65
CA LEU A 247 14.49 -15.82 27.27
C LEU A 247 13.14 -16.55 27.36
N ILE A 248 13.06 -17.80 26.88
CA ILE A 248 11.88 -18.67 26.98
C ILE A 248 11.49 -18.90 28.44
N LEU A 249 12.46 -19.29 29.27
CA LEU A 249 12.22 -19.54 30.69
C LEU A 249 11.74 -18.28 31.41
N LEU A 250 12.33 -17.12 31.10
CA LEU A 250 11.92 -15.85 31.65
C LEU A 250 10.45 -15.56 31.30
N GLY A 251 10.07 -15.62 30.02
CA GLY A 251 8.69 -15.37 29.62
C GLY A 251 7.70 -16.41 30.18
N ALA A 252 8.07 -17.69 30.22
CA ALA A 252 7.24 -18.73 30.85
C ALA A 252 7.01 -18.44 32.34
N THR A 253 8.05 -17.99 33.05
CA THR A 253 7.94 -17.57 34.46
C THR A 253 7.01 -16.38 34.63
N ILE A 254 7.16 -15.35 33.78
CA ILE A 254 6.26 -14.18 33.78
C ILE A 254 4.81 -14.59 33.45
N ALA A 255 4.59 -15.54 32.54
CA ALA A 255 3.26 -16.07 32.22
C ALA A 255 2.62 -16.77 33.43
N ILE A 256 3.39 -17.55 34.19
CA ILE A 256 2.92 -18.18 35.44
C ILE A 256 2.59 -17.12 36.49
N ILE A 257 3.42 -16.09 36.64
CA ILE A 257 3.13 -14.95 37.53
C ILE A 257 1.85 -14.23 37.10
N LEU A 258 1.64 -14.03 35.80
CA LEU A 258 0.41 -13.46 35.26
C LEU A 258 -0.81 -14.34 35.58
N LEU A 259 -0.73 -15.66 35.37
CA LEU A 259 -1.80 -16.59 35.74
C LEU A 259 -2.15 -16.50 37.23
N TRP A 260 -1.14 -16.55 38.10
CA TRP A 260 -1.31 -16.38 39.53
C TRP A 260 -1.97 -15.04 39.86
N ARG A 261 -1.54 -13.97 39.21
CA ARG A 261 -2.07 -12.63 39.44
C ARG A 261 -3.53 -12.50 38.99
N LEU A 262 -3.89 -13.06 37.83
CA LEU A 262 -5.26 -13.09 37.33
C LEU A 262 -6.18 -13.86 38.32
N LEU A 263 -5.73 -15.00 38.83
CA LEU A 263 -6.46 -15.74 39.87
C LEU A 263 -6.63 -14.93 41.17
N GLN A 264 -5.62 -14.16 41.58
CA GLN A 264 -5.70 -13.30 42.76
C GLN A 264 -6.70 -12.16 42.59
N VAL A 265 -6.72 -11.50 41.42
CA VAL A 265 -7.70 -10.46 41.08
C VAL A 265 -9.12 -11.03 41.17
N GLN A 266 -9.31 -12.21 40.60
CA GLN A 266 -10.61 -12.87 40.55
C GLN A 266 -11.10 -13.34 41.93
N LYS A 267 -10.23 -13.89 42.79
CA LYS A 267 -10.62 -14.38 44.12
C LYS A 267 -10.78 -13.27 45.17
N ARG A 268 -9.96 -12.22 45.11
CA ARG A 268 -9.88 -11.19 46.16
C ARG A 268 -10.57 -9.88 45.78
N GLY A 269 -11.17 -9.78 44.60
CA GLY A 269 -11.89 -8.58 44.13
C GLY A 269 -11.03 -7.33 43.94
N ARG A 270 -9.69 -7.46 43.96
CA ARG A 270 -8.77 -6.33 43.75
C ARG A 270 -8.51 -6.17 42.26
N ASP A 271 -9.05 -5.09 41.67
CA ASP A 271 -8.86 -4.74 40.25
C ASP A 271 -7.38 -4.77 39.80
N LEU A 272 -7.17 -5.18 38.55
CA LEU A 272 -5.87 -5.12 37.89
C LEU A 272 -5.58 -3.67 37.50
N ARG A 273 -4.39 -3.15 37.83
CA ARG A 273 -4.00 -1.78 37.44
C ARG A 273 -3.41 -1.78 36.03
N VAL A 274 -3.68 -0.74 35.24
CA VAL A 274 -3.14 -0.60 33.87
C VAL A 274 -1.60 -0.68 33.85
N ARG A 275 -0.94 0.03 34.76
CA ARG A 275 0.53 0.02 34.87
C ARG A 275 1.07 -1.39 35.13
N GLU A 276 0.42 -2.12 36.03
CA GLU A 276 0.80 -3.49 36.36
C GLU A 276 0.65 -4.43 35.16
N ALA A 277 -0.51 -4.37 34.48
CA ALA A 277 -0.76 -5.17 33.28
C ALA A 277 0.21 -4.83 32.14
N ALA A 278 0.50 -3.54 31.94
CA ALA A 278 1.46 -3.09 30.91
C ALA A 278 2.88 -3.56 31.23
N SER A 279 3.33 -3.46 32.49
CA SER A 279 4.65 -3.95 32.90
C SER A 279 4.78 -5.45 32.73
N LEU A 280 3.80 -6.25 33.18
CA LEU A 280 3.80 -7.70 33.00
C LEU A 280 3.73 -8.08 31.51
N GLY A 281 2.90 -7.39 30.72
CA GLY A 281 2.81 -7.58 29.28
C GLY A 281 4.13 -7.32 28.57
N LEU A 282 4.81 -6.23 28.90
CA LEU A 282 6.12 -5.90 28.31
C LEU A 282 7.20 -6.92 28.70
N LEU A 283 7.24 -7.31 29.99
CA LEU A 283 8.15 -8.33 30.51
C LEU A 283 7.87 -9.72 29.95
N LEU A 284 6.65 -9.98 29.45
CA LEU A 284 6.30 -11.22 28.76
C LEU A 284 6.67 -11.15 27.27
N ILE A 285 6.22 -10.11 26.58
CA ILE A 285 6.34 -9.99 25.12
C ILE A 285 7.80 -9.83 24.69
N LEU A 286 8.58 -8.98 25.35
CA LEU A 286 9.96 -8.71 24.91
C LEU A 286 10.85 -9.95 24.96
N PRO A 287 10.89 -10.75 26.05
CA PRO A 287 11.67 -11.98 26.06
C PRO A 287 11.15 -13.01 25.06
N MET A 288 9.83 -13.16 24.87
CA MET A 288 9.29 -14.13 23.90
C MET A 288 9.62 -13.75 22.46
N LEU A 289 9.48 -12.47 22.10
CA LEU A 289 9.87 -11.99 20.77
C LEU A 289 11.39 -12.03 20.59
N GLY A 290 12.17 -11.77 21.63
CA GLY A 290 13.61 -11.95 21.62
C GLY A 290 14.01 -13.41 21.41
N ALA A 291 13.38 -14.35 22.10
CA ALA A 291 13.61 -15.77 21.91
C ALA A 291 13.30 -16.20 20.47
N ARG A 292 12.16 -15.77 19.92
CA ARG A 292 11.81 -15.97 18.52
C ARG A 292 12.89 -15.43 17.59
N GLN A 293 13.36 -14.20 17.81
CA GLN A 293 14.39 -13.58 16.97
C GLN A 293 15.69 -14.38 17.01
N VAL A 294 16.14 -14.80 18.20
CA VAL A 294 17.35 -15.61 18.37
C VAL A 294 17.22 -16.98 17.67
N LEU A 295 16.07 -17.64 17.78
CA LEU A 295 15.81 -18.91 17.11
C LEU A 295 15.73 -18.78 15.58
N GLN A 296 15.20 -17.66 15.09
CA GLN A 296 15.15 -17.38 13.66
C GLN A 296 16.57 -17.06 13.13
N ASP A 297 17.33 -16.25 13.86
CA ASP A 297 18.68 -15.85 13.47
C ASP A 297 19.66 -17.02 13.44
N SER A 298 19.47 -18.05 14.28
CA SER A 298 20.32 -19.25 14.24
C SER A 298 20.20 -20.03 12.94
N VAL A 299 19.08 -19.89 12.22
CA VAL A 299 18.85 -20.52 10.90
C VAL A 299 19.22 -19.57 9.76
N LEU A 300 18.70 -18.34 9.80
CA LEU A 300 18.75 -17.43 8.66
C LEU A 300 20.09 -16.70 8.48
N VAL A 301 20.78 -16.38 9.58
CA VAL A 301 22.04 -15.60 9.52
C VAL A 301 23.18 -16.38 8.88
N PRO A 302 23.41 -17.67 9.21
CA PRO A 302 24.42 -18.46 8.53
C PRO A 302 24.20 -18.53 7.01
N GLN A 303 22.96 -18.77 6.57
CA GLN A 303 22.60 -18.80 5.15
C GLN A 303 22.89 -17.45 4.48
N GLN A 304 22.48 -16.35 5.10
CA GLN A 304 22.74 -15.00 4.57
C GLN A 304 24.23 -14.70 4.44
N LYS A 305 25.04 -15.12 5.42
CA LYS A 305 26.51 -14.98 5.35
C LYS A 305 27.10 -15.82 4.22
N GLN A 306 26.59 -17.02 4.00
CA GLN A 306 27.01 -17.87 2.89
C GLN A 306 26.68 -17.23 1.53
N PHE A 307 25.47 -16.70 1.34
CA PHE A 307 25.12 -15.97 0.11
C PHE A 307 25.99 -14.74 -0.12
N SER A 308 26.30 -14.00 0.95
CA SER A 308 27.18 -12.83 0.87
C SER A 308 28.61 -13.22 0.50
N ALA A 309 29.12 -14.34 1.04
CA ALA A 309 30.42 -14.89 0.69
C ALA A 309 30.47 -15.39 -0.77
N ASN A 310 29.43 -16.09 -1.23
CA ASN A 310 29.32 -16.55 -2.61
C ASN A 310 29.30 -15.37 -3.59
N ALA A 311 28.51 -14.34 -3.30
CA ALA A 311 28.45 -13.12 -4.10
C ALA A 311 29.80 -12.40 -4.15
N ALA A 312 30.53 -12.31 -3.03
CA ALA A 312 31.86 -11.73 -2.98
C ALA A 312 32.90 -12.55 -3.76
N ALA A 313 32.87 -13.88 -3.65
CA ALA A 313 33.77 -14.78 -4.37
C ALA A 313 33.55 -14.76 -5.89
N LEU A 314 32.28 -14.66 -6.32
CA LEU A 314 31.91 -14.57 -7.73
C LEU A 314 31.99 -13.15 -8.29
N ALA A 315 32.24 -12.15 -7.44
CA ALA A 315 32.32 -10.75 -7.87
C ALA A 315 33.34 -10.49 -8.98
N PRO A 316 34.60 -10.95 -8.87
CA PRO A 316 35.58 -10.77 -9.93
C PRO A 316 35.20 -11.47 -11.24
N VAL A 317 34.45 -12.57 -11.16
CA VAL A 317 34.00 -13.36 -12.32
C VAL A 317 32.86 -12.64 -13.05
N TYR A 318 31.90 -12.07 -12.33
CA TYR A 318 30.78 -11.35 -12.94
C TYR A 318 31.16 -9.93 -13.37
N GLU A 319 32.13 -9.29 -12.71
CA GLU A 319 32.40 -7.85 -12.88
C GLU A 319 32.62 -7.43 -14.34
N PRO A 320 33.33 -8.20 -15.20
CA PRO A 320 33.45 -7.89 -16.62
C PRO A 320 32.10 -7.92 -17.35
N PHE A 321 31.24 -8.90 -17.06
CA PHE A 321 29.91 -9.01 -17.64
C PHE A 321 28.99 -7.90 -17.14
N ARG A 322 29.02 -7.57 -15.85
CA ARG A 322 28.27 -6.44 -15.28
C ARG A 322 28.75 -5.12 -15.89
N LYS A 323 30.06 -4.87 -15.95
CA LYS A 323 30.61 -3.66 -16.59
C LYS A 323 30.21 -3.58 -18.04
N LYS A 324 30.27 -4.68 -18.79
CA LYS A 324 29.84 -4.73 -20.19
C LYS A 324 28.34 -4.47 -20.31
N ALA A 325 27.49 -5.17 -19.56
CA ALA A 325 26.04 -4.99 -19.58
C ALA A 325 25.63 -3.58 -19.15
N VAL A 326 26.28 -3.01 -18.12
CA VAL A 326 26.07 -1.63 -17.70
C VAL A 326 26.59 -0.65 -18.75
N ALA A 327 27.70 -0.94 -19.42
CA ALA A 327 28.22 -0.10 -20.50
C ALA A 327 27.38 -0.19 -21.77
N GLU A 328 26.80 -1.35 -22.09
CA GLU A 328 25.84 -1.56 -23.18
C GLU A 328 24.51 -0.89 -22.84
N PHE A 329 24.00 -1.05 -21.62
CA PHE A 329 22.79 -0.36 -21.15
C PHE A 329 22.99 1.15 -21.13
N ARG A 330 24.11 1.62 -20.55
CA ARG A 330 24.51 3.03 -20.65
C ARG A 330 24.76 3.43 -22.09
N GLY A 331 25.23 2.54 -22.95
CA GLY A 331 25.38 2.77 -24.39
C GLY A 331 24.04 2.88 -25.10
N THR A 332 23.00 2.17 -24.66
CA THR A 332 21.62 2.37 -25.16
C THR A 332 20.99 3.65 -24.62
N LEU A 333 21.44 4.12 -23.45
CA LEU A 333 21.04 5.40 -22.88
C LEU A 333 21.85 6.59 -23.42
N ASN A 334 23.13 6.37 -23.79
CA ASN A 334 24.13 7.36 -24.19
C ASN A 334 24.53 7.25 -25.66
N GLU A 335 24.01 6.29 -26.43
CA GLU A 335 23.96 6.41 -27.87
C GLU A 335 23.20 7.72 -28.07
N PRO A 336 23.86 8.79 -28.57
CA PRO A 336 23.08 9.92 -29.02
C PRO A 336 22.10 9.30 -29.99
N GLN A 337 20.81 9.43 -29.71
CA GLN A 337 19.80 9.10 -30.69
C GLN A 337 20.01 10.11 -31.81
N LYS A 338 20.98 9.83 -32.69
CA LYS A 338 21.57 10.84 -33.58
C LYS A 338 20.47 11.28 -34.51
N GLY A 339 20.06 12.53 -34.31
CA GLY A 339 18.92 13.13 -34.97
C GLY A 339 17.67 13.03 -34.10
N ALA A 340 17.08 14.19 -33.84
CA ALA A 340 15.79 14.36 -33.19
C ALA A 340 14.66 13.44 -33.70
N THR A 341 14.74 13.00 -34.95
CA THR A 341 13.84 11.98 -35.51
C THR A 341 13.91 10.66 -34.75
N VAL A 342 15.11 10.19 -34.38
CA VAL A 342 15.26 8.94 -33.64
C VAL A 342 14.66 9.10 -32.24
N ILE A 343 14.95 10.22 -31.57
CA ILE A 343 14.36 10.59 -30.27
C ILE A 343 12.83 10.54 -30.36
N TYR A 344 12.26 11.23 -31.33
CA TYR A 344 10.82 11.24 -31.54
C TYR A 344 10.26 9.83 -31.76
N MET A 345 10.89 9.05 -32.65
CA MET A 345 10.41 7.71 -33.02
C MET A 345 10.49 6.71 -31.85
N LYS A 346 11.53 6.77 -31.03
CA LYS A 346 11.71 5.84 -29.90
C LYS A 346 11.00 6.28 -28.62
N SER A 347 10.82 7.59 -28.42
CA SER A 347 10.35 8.14 -27.14
C SER A 347 8.99 8.85 -27.18
N CYS A 348 8.51 9.25 -28.36
CA CYS A 348 7.27 10.03 -28.48
C CYS A 348 6.22 9.35 -29.37
N ALA A 349 6.63 8.73 -30.47
CA ALA A 349 5.74 8.25 -31.53
C ALA A 349 4.82 7.09 -31.10
N PHE A 350 5.20 6.30 -30.10
CA PHE A 350 4.34 5.21 -29.61
C PHE A 350 3.04 5.73 -28.98
N CYS A 351 3.05 6.96 -28.46
CA CYS A 351 1.86 7.69 -27.99
C CYS A 351 1.37 8.71 -29.03
N HIS A 352 2.22 9.64 -29.46
CA HIS A 352 1.82 10.76 -30.31
C HIS A 352 1.64 10.41 -31.80
N GLY A 353 1.99 9.19 -32.20
CA GLY A 353 1.95 8.73 -33.59
C GLY A 353 3.15 9.23 -34.41
N VAL A 354 3.47 8.52 -35.49
CA VAL A 354 4.58 8.88 -36.39
C VAL A 354 4.39 10.28 -37.00
N VAL A 355 3.13 10.64 -37.27
CA VAL A 355 2.73 11.93 -37.86
C VAL A 355 2.25 12.96 -36.83
N GLY A 356 2.42 12.67 -35.53
CA GLY A 356 2.06 13.62 -34.46
C GLY A 356 0.56 13.78 -34.17
N ASN A 357 -0.31 12.98 -34.79
CA ASN A 357 -1.77 13.10 -34.69
C ASN A 357 -2.38 12.54 -33.39
N GLY A 358 -1.57 12.15 -32.41
CA GLY A 358 -2.03 11.57 -31.15
C GLY A 358 -2.52 10.12 -31.26
N GLN A 359 -2.33 9.45 -32.40
CA GLN A 359 -2.82 8.08 -32.67
C GLN A 359 -1.68 7.07 -32.75
N GLY A 360 -0.74 7.14 -31.80
CA GLY A 360 0.29 6.11 -31.67
C GLY A 360 -0.29 4.73 -31.30
N PRO A 361 0.46 3.64 -31.51
CA PRO A 361 0.02 2.27 -31.20
C PRO A 361 -0.43 2.04 -29.76
N ASP A 362 0.02 2.86 -28.81
CA ASP A 362 -0.36 2.79 -27.40
C ASP A 362 -1.32 3.91 -26.96
N ALA A 363 -1.68 4.85 -27.85
CA ALA A 363 -2.56 5.98 -27.53
C ALA A 363 -3.93 5.53 -26.98
N GLY A 364 -4.49 4.44 -27.53
CA GLY A 364 -5.76 3.88 -27.07
C GLY A 364 -5.66 3.03 -25.79
N LYS A 365 -4.45 2.79 -25.27
CA LYS A 365 -4.20 1.97 -24.08
C LYS A 365 -4.02 2.79 -22.80
N ILE A 366 -4.00 4.11 -22.91
CA ILE A 366 -3.80 5.04 -21.80
C ILE A 366 -5.09 5.83 -21.54
N ALA A 367 -5.40 6.05 -20.28
CA ALA A 367 -6.70 6.59 -19.84
C ALA A 367 -6.94 8.04 -20.31
N ILE A 368 -5.87 8.83 -20.42
CA ILE A 368 -5.88 10.18 -20.98
C ILE A 368 -5.16 10.10 -22.32
N PRO A 369 -5.85 10.36 -23.45
CA PRO A 369 -5.25 10.25 -24.77
C PRO A 369 -4.11 11.28 -24.95
N PRO A 370 -3.08 11.02 -25.76
CA PRO A 370 -2.05 12.00 -26.06
C PRO A 370 -2.61 13.24 -26.77
N GLN A 371 -1.91 14.37 -26.65
CA GLN A 371 -2.22 15.54 -27.47
C GLN A 371 -1.82 15.32 -28.93
N ASP A 372 -2.62 15.87 -29.84
CA ASP A 372 -2.28 15.99 -31.25
C ASP A 372 -1.29 17.15 -31.43
N LEU A 373 -0.04 16.79 -31.70
CA LEU A 373 1.08 17.71 -31.85
C LEU A 373 0.91 18.63 -33.06
N THR A 374 0.11 18.23 -34.05
CA THR A 374 -0.14 19.03 -35.26
C THR A 374 -1.08 20.20 -35.01
N THR A 375 -1.87 20.14 -33.94
CA THR A 375 -2.88 21.14 -33.59
C THR A 375 -2.58 21.93 -32.32
N ILE A 376 -1.65 21.51 -31.47
CA ILE A 376 -1.25 22.25 -30.26
C ILE A 376 -0.10 23.23 -30.53
N ARG A 377 -0.08 24.35 -29.82
CA ARG A 377 0.97 25.38 -29.89
C ARG A 377 1.47 25.72 -28.49
N PHE A 378 2.78 25.91 -28.35
CA PHE A 378 3.43 26.22 -27.09
C PHE A 378 4.34 27.46 -27.20
N LYS A 379 4.47 28.18 -26.08
CA LYS A 379 5.64 29.04 -25.87
C LYS A 379 6.88 28.16 -25.65
N PRO A 380 8.08 28.59 -26.09
CA PRO A 380 9.29 27.77 -25.98
C PRO A 380 9.60 27.28 -24.56
N GLN A 381 9.37 28.14 -23.56
CA GLN A 381 9.59 27.80 -22.15
C GLN A 381 8.64 26.68 -21.68
N GLU A 382 7.40 26.69 -22.14
CA GLU A 382 6.40 25.70 -21.76
C GLU A 382 6.66 24.34 -22.42
N LEU A 383 7.00 24.32 -23.71
CA LEU A 383 7.41 23.08 -24.36
C LEU A 383 8.63 22.48 -23.66
N ARG A 384 9.62 23.30 -23.30
CA ARG A 384 10.79 22.86 -22.55
C ARG A 384 10.42 22.29 -21.18
N ARG A 385 9.50 22.94 -20.46
CA ARG A 385 9.00 22.46 -19.17
C ARG A 385 8.34 21.09 -19.32
N ILE A 386 7.44 20.93 -20.28
CA ILE A 386 6.75 19.67 -20.57
C ILE A 386 7.76 18.56 -20.94
N LEU A 387 8.77 18.85 -21.76
CA LEU A 387 9.79 17.85 -22.09
C LEU A 387 10.62 17.44 -20.87
N LEU A 388 10.97 18.38 -19.98
CA LEU A 388 11.79 18.06 -18.81
C LEU A 388 11.02 17.39 -17.67
N GLU A 389 9.78 17.80 -17.45
CA GLU A 389 8.97 17.42 -16.28
C GLU A 389 7.90 16.37 -16.61
N GLY A 390 7.60 16.17 -17.89
CA GLY A 390 6.42 15.43 -18.33
C GLY A 390 5.13 16.20 -18.04
N VAL A 391 4.01 15.49 -18.04
CA VAL A 391 2.70 16.04 -17.64
C VAL A 391 2.17 15.21 -16.47
N PRO A 392 2.24 15.73 -15.23
CA PRO A 392 1.77 15.03 -14.03
C PRO A 392 0.33 14.54 -14.19
N GLY A 393 0.04 13.33 -13.71
CA GLY A 393 -1.30 12.73 -13.85
C GLY A 393 -1.60 12.13 -15.23
N SER A 394 -0.70 12.26 -16.21
CA SER A 394 -0.81 11.64 -17.52
C SER A 394 0.27 10.56 -17.74
N ALA A 395 0.23 9.88 -18.89
CA ALA A 395 1.24 8.92 -19.28
C ALA A 395 2.54 9.56 -19.84
N MET A 396 2.61 10.89 -19.98
CA MET A 396 3.78 11.61 -20.52
C MET A 396 4.88 11.73 -19.45
N PRO A 397 5.99 10.97 -19.55
CA PRO A 397 7.05 10.98 -18.55
C PRO A 397 7.97 12.20 -18.70
N PRO A 398 8.82 12.50 -17.69
CA PRO A 398 9.92 13.43 -17.85
C PRO A 398 11.00 12.85 -18.78
N PHE A 399 11.58 13.71 -19.64
CA PHE A 399 12.68 13.37 -20.55
C PHE A 399 14.01 14.01 -20.13
N ASN A 400 14.18 14.28 -18.83
CA ASN A 400 15.39 14.86 -18.24
C ASN A 400 16.64 13.96 -18.28
N TYR A 401 16.55 12.78 -18.88
CA TYR A 401 17.66 11.89 -19.17
C TYR A 401 18.33 12.17 -20.53
N TYR A 402 17.70 12.95 -21.41
CA TYR A 402 18.36 13.50 -22.60
C TYR A 402 19.18 14.72 -22.23
N THR A 403 20.28 14.92 -22.96
CA THR A 403 21.11 16.11 -22.81
C THR A 403 20.36 17.37 -23.27
N LYS A 404 20.83 18.53 -22.83
CA LYS A 404 20.27 19.82 -23.26
C LYS A 404 20.25 19.97 -24.78
N GLY A 405 21.34 19.59 -25.46
CA GLY A 405 21.44 19.67 -26.92
C GLY A 405 20.44 18.75 -27.62
N GLU A 406 20.25 17.52 -27.14
CA GLU A 406 19.27 16.59 -27.71
C GLU A 406 17.82 17.08 -27.56
N LEU A 407 17.48 17.74 -26.43
CA LEU A 407 16.16 18.34 -26.25
C LEU A 407 15.96 19.60 -27.10
N GLU A 408 17.02 20.36 -27.36
CA GLU A 408 17.00 21.49 -28.31
C GLU A 408 16.78 20.98 -29.75
N ASP A 409 17.51 19.95 -30.17
CA ASP A 409 17.31 19.30 -31.47
C ASP A 409 15.89 18.73 -31.59
N LEU A 410 15.37 18.08 -30.54
CA LEU A 410 14.00 17.58 -30.50
C LEU A 410 12.98 18.71 -30.63
N THR A 411 13.22 19.83 -29.94
CA THR A 411 12.34 21.01 -30.02
C THR A 411 12.32 21.58 -31.44
N GLU A 412 13.48 21.66 -32.11
CA GLU A 412 13.56 22.08 -33.51
C GLU A 412 12.79 21.12 -34.42
N PHE A 413 12.95 19.81 -34.24
CA PHE A 413 12.21 18.80 -34.99
C PHE A 413 10.70 18.91 -34.79
N LEU A 414 10.22 18.99 -33.56
CA LEU A 414 8.79 19.13 -33.26
C LEU A 414 8.21 20.40 -33.89
N ASN A 415 8.96 21.50 -33.89
CA ASN A 415 8.53 22.73 -34.54
C ASN A 415 8.55 22.62 -36.08
N LYS A 416 9.56 21.96 -36.65
CA LYS A 416 9.67 21.76 -38.10
C LYS A 416 8.56 20.86 -38.63
N GLU A 417 8.30 19.73 -37.99
CA GLU A 417 7.34 18.73 -38.45
C GLU A 417 5.90 19.10 -38.09
N PHE A 418 5.66 19.68 -36.91
CA PHE A 418 4.30 19.87 -36.38
C PHE A 418 3.93 21.33 -36.11
N SER A 419 4.83 22.29 -36.41
CA SER A 419 4.60 23.72 -36.22
C SER A 419 4.29 24.11 -34.76
N ILE A 420 4.84 23.36 -33.80
CA ILE A 420 4.44 23.44 -32.39
C ILE A 420 4.76 24.77 -31.70
N LEU A 421 5.70 25.56 -32.24
CA LEU A 421 6.05 26.90 -31.72
C LEU A 421 5.45 28.05 -32.54
N ARG A 422 4.60 27.74 -33.54
CA ARG A 422 3.95 28.77 -34.37
C ARG A 422 2.71 29.35 -33.67
N LYS A 423 2.20 30.45 -34.21
CA LYS A 423 0.89 30.98 -33.81
C LYS A 423 -0.23 30.08 -34.36
N PRO A 424 -1.34 29.92 -33.64
CA PRO A 424 -2.52 29.27 -34.21
C PRO A 424 -3.09 30.11 -35.37
N LYS A 425 -3.83 29.47 -36.25
CA LYS A 425 -4.58 30.16 -37.31
C LYS A 425 -5.67 31.06 -36.70
N PRO A 426 -6.11 32.12 -37.41
CA PRO A 426 -7.25 32.91 -36.97
C PRO A 426 -8.52 32.06 -36.95
N VAL A 427 -9.44 32.41 -36.05
CA VAL A 427 -10.76 31.78 -35.95
C VAL A 427 -11.49 31.90 -37.30
N PRO A 428 -12.08 30.81 -37.84
CA PRO A 428 -12.60 30.78 -39.21
C PRO A 428 -13.93 31.53 -39.39
N ILE A 429 -14.50 32.11 -38.34
CA ILE A 429 -15.78 32.82 -38.38
C ILE A 429 -15.66 34.27 -37.91
N ARG A 430 -16.54 35.13 -38.43
CA ARG A 430 -16.68 36.51 -37.96
C ARG A 430 -17.68 36.58 -36.81
N LEU A 431 -17.19 36.97 -35.64
CA LEU A 431 -17.98 37.17 -34.43
C LEU A 431 -18.44 38.63 -34.30
N GLN A 432 -19.69 38.81 -33.86
CA GLN A 432 -20.28 40.10 -33.53
C GLN A 432 -19.86 40.54 -32.11
N PRO A 433 -19.93 41.85 -31.80
CA PRO A 433 -19.51 42.35 -30.49
C PRO A 433 -20.26 41.73 -29.30
N ASP A 434 -21.57 41.50 -29.43
CA ASP A 434 -22.42 40.87 -28.42
C ASP A 434 -22.02 39.41 -28.14
N GLU A 435 -21.60 38.67 -29.18
CA GLU A 435 -21.14 37.29 -29.03
C GLU A 435 -19.83 37.18 -28.25
N ARG A 436 -18.94 38.16 -28.41
CA ARG A 436 -17.68 38.23 -27.63
C ARG A 436 -17.96 38.51 -26.17
N VAL A 437 -18.85 39.46 -25.88
CA VAL A 437 -19.28 39.76 -24.50
C VAL A 437 -19.91 38.51 -23.88
N ARG A 438 -20.77 37.82 -24.64
CA ARG A 438 -21.41 36.59 -24.17
C ARG A 438 -20.39 35.48 -23.85
N ALA A 439 -19.35 35.31 -24.66
CA ALA A 439 -18.29 34.35 -24.39
C ALA A 439 -17.50 34.64 -23.11
N GLN A 440 -17.25 35.92 -22.80
CA GLN A 440 -16.60 36.34 -21.55
C GLN A 440 -17.44 35.97 -20.33
N GLU A 441 -18.75 36.24 -20.39
CA GLU A 441 -19.69 35.86 -19.33
C GLU A 441 -19.72 34.34 -19.11
N LEU A 442 -19.78 33.56 -20.20
CA LEU A 442 -19.79 32.11 -20.13
C LEU A 442 -18.48 31.56 -19.59
N TYR A 443 -17.34 32.15 -19.96
CA TYR A 443 -16.03 31.75 -19.45
C TYR A 443 -15.94 31.99 -17.94
N ALA A 444 -16.38 33.18 -17.49
CA ALA A 444 -16.43 33.53 -16.07
C ALA A 444 -17.34 32.57 -15.28
N ALA A 445 -18.48 32.19 -15.85
CA ALA A 445 -19.44 31.32 -15.18
C ALA A 445 -19.02 29.85 -15.10
N MET A 446 -18.29 29.33 -16.10
CA MET A 446 -18.09 27.88 -16.28
C MET A 446 -16.63 27.44 -16.31
N CYS A 447 -15.71 28.27 -16.80
CA CYS A 447 -14.34 27.86 -17.12
C CYS A 447 -13.31 28.35 -16.07
N VAL A 448 -13.57 29.49 -15.43
CA VAL A 448 -12.64 30.13 -14.47
C VAL A 448 -12.32 29.22 -13.27
N GLN A 449 -13.27 28.39 -12.84
CA GLN A 449 -13.07 27.48 -11.71
C GLN A 449 -11.89 26.52 -11.91
N CYS A 450 -11.56 26.19 -13.17
CA CYS A 450 -10.44 25.32 -13.50
C CYS A 450 -9.29 26.08 -14.19
N HIS A 451 -9.60 27.01 -15.10
CA HIS A 451 -8.60 27.64 -15.97
C HIS A 451 -8.11 29.02 -15.48
N GLY A 452 -8.73 29.58 -14.42
CA GLY A 452 -8.41 30.90 -13.89
C GLY A 452 -8.99 32.05 -14.72
N GLU A 453 -9.13 33.24 -14.13
CA GLU A 453 -9.75 34.41 -14.80
C GLU A 453 -9.02 34.87 -16.05
N GLY A 454 -7.68 34.83 -16.04
CA GLY A 454 -6.83 35.23 -17.15
C GLY A 454 -6.34 34.06 -18.02
N GLY A 455 -7.00 32.91 -17.98
CA GLY A 455 -6.51 31.70 -18.65
C GLY A 455 -5.27 31.07 -18.02
N ARG A 456 -4.95 31.47 -16.78
CA ARG A 456 -3.83 30.93 -15.99
C ARG A 456 -4.36 30.31 -14.69
N PRO A 457 -4.30 28.98 -14.53
CA PRO A 457 -4.70 28.31 -13.30
C PRO A 457 -3.85 28.73 -12.10
N THR A 458 -4.46 28.85 -10.91
CA THR A 458 -3.74 29.10 -9.66
C THR A 458 -3.03 27.83 -9.16
N PRO A 459 -2.01 27.95 -8.28
CA PRO A 459 -1.35 26.78 -7.68
C PRO A 459 -2.33 25.80 -7.01
N GLU A 460 -3.38 26.31 -6.37
CA GLU A 460 -4.44 25.50 -5.77
C GLU A 460 -5.18 24.69 -6.84
N GLN A 461 -5.59 25.34 -7.94
CA GLN A 461 -6.27 24.67 -9.06
C GLN A 461 -5.38 23.61 -9.71
N VAL A 462 -4.09 23.89 -9.90
CA VAL A 462 -3.09 22.94 -10.42
C VAL A 462 -2.93 21.72 -9.49
N SER A 463 -3.00 21.91 -8.17
CA SER A 463 -2.83 20.81 -7.20
C SER A 463 -4.03 19.86 -7.11
N VAL A 464 -5.23 20.35 -7.47
CA VAL A 464 -6.49 19.60 -7.34
C VAL A 464 -6.74 18.67 -8.53
N TYR A 465 -6.30 19.05 -9.73
CA TYR A 465 -6.56 18.30 -10.96
C TYR A 465 -5.30 17.63 -11.50
N GLN A 466 -5.44 16.36 -11.89
CA GLN A 466 -4.40 15.59 -12.56
C GLN A 466 -4.98 14.96 -13.82
N PRO A 467 -4.53 15.36 -15.04
CA PRO A 467 -3.51 16.37 -15.32
C PRO A 467 -4.00 17.78 -14.99
N PRO A 468 -3.07 18.74 -14.74
CA PRO A 468 -3.44 20.11 -14.45
C PRO A 468 -4.14 20.76 -15.65
N PRO A 469 -5.08 21.70 -15.44
CA PRO A 469 -5.69 22.43 -16.53
C PRO A 469 -4.61 23.22 -17.31
N PRO A 470 -4.72 23.34 -18.64
CA PRO A 470 -3.76 24.09 -19.44
C PRO A 470 -3.71 25.56 -19.04
N ASP A 471 -2.49 26.09 -18.91
CA ASP A 471 -2.23 27.54 -18.85
C ASP A 471 -2.28 28.11 -20.28
N PHE A 472 -3.40 28.74 -20.62
CA PHE A 472 -3.65 29.34 -21.94
C PHE A 472 -2.77 30.56 -22.24
N THR A 473 -2.02 31.08 -21.25
CA THR A 473 -0.99 32.09 -21.49
C THR A 473 0.33 31.49 -22.02
N GLN A 474 0.48 30.17 -21.89
CA GLN A 474 1.69 29.40 -22.25
C GLN A 474 1.47 28.39 -23.37
N GLN A 475 0.22 27.95 -23.58
CA GLN A 475 -0.14 27.02 -24.66
C GLN A 475 -1.50 27.37 -25.27
N THR A 476 -1.74 26.94 -26.49
CA THR A 476 -3.03 27.07 -27.17
C THR A 476 -3.22 25.97 -28.21
N PHE A 477 -4.36 25.95 -28.89
CA PHE A 477 -4.68 24.98 -29.93
C PHE A 477 -5.10 25.70 -31.21
N GLU A 478 -5.00 25.01 -32.35
CA GLU A 478 -5.65 25.42 -33.59
C GLU A 478 -7.17 25.53 -33.37
N PRO A 479 -7.85 26.51 -34.00
CA PRO A 479 -9.24 26.85 -33.69
C PRO A 479 -10.20 25.65 -33.72
N GLU A 480 -10.08 24.78 -34.73
CA GLU A 480 -10.94 23.61 -34.89
C GLU A 480 -10.72 22.59 -33.77
N ARG A 481 -9.47 22.41 -33.33
CA ARG A 481 -9.16 21.50 -32.22
C ARG A 481 -9.69 22.07 -30.90
N MET A 482 -9.53 23.38 -30.68
CA MET A 482 -10.08 24.05 -29.50
C MET A 482 -11.60 23.94 -29.46
N PHE A 483 -12.27 24.14 -30.60
CA PHE A 483 -13.71 23.97 -30.72
C PHE A 483 -14.16 22.56 -30.32
N GLN A 484 -13.46 21.52 -30.81
CA GLN A 484 -13.74 20.13 -30.43
C GLN A 484 -13.55 19.90 -28.93
N LEU A 485 -12.45 20.37 -28.35
CA LEU A 485 -12.18 20.20 -26.91
C LEU A 485 -13.22 20.92 -26.03
N ILE A 486 -13.70 22.09 -26.45
CA ILE A 486 -14.79 22.79 -25.75
C ILE A 486 -16.12 22.02 -25.90
N THR A 487 -16.38 21.46 -27.08
CA THR A 487 -17.62 20.73 -27.39
C THR A 487 -17.70 19.40 -26.64
N ASP A 488 -16.65 18.59 -26.72
CA ASP A 488 -16.66 17.19 -26.28
C ASP A 488 -15.94 16.98 -24.94
N GLY A 489 -15.20 17.99 -24.48
CA GLY A 489 -14.31 17.86 -23.33
C GLY A 489 -13.01 17.16 -23.70
N TYR A 490 -12.24 16.78 -22.68
CA TYR A 490 -11.02 16.02 -22.86
C TYR A 490 -11.09 14.69 -22.09
N PRO A 491 -11.19 13.54 -22.79
CA PRO A 491 -11.38 12.23 -22.17
C PRO A 491 -10.33 11.92 -21.09
N GLY A 492 -10.78 11.30 -20.00
CA GLY A 492 -9.91 10.95 -18.87
C GLY A 492 -9.55 12.11 -17.94
N THR A 493 -10.11 13.31 -18.15
CA THR A 493 -9.91 14.48 -17.29
C THR A 493 -11.21 15.02 -16.71
N ALA A 494 -11.12 16.03 -15.84
CA ALA A 494 -12.28 16.74 -15.30
C ALA A 494 -12.99 17.65 -16.32
N MET A 495 -12.40 17.85 -17.51
CA MET A 495 -12.96 18.72 -18.54
C MET A 495 -14.05 18.00 -19.33
N GLY A 496 -15.30 18.16 -18.89
CA GLY A 496 -16.48 17.68 -19.62
C GLY A 496 -16.82 18.55 -20.85
N GLY A 497 -17.65 17.99 -21.75
CA GLY A 497 -18.10 18.69 -22.96
C GLY A 497 -19.21 19.69 -22.71
N ASN A 498 -19.19 20.79 -23.47
CA ASN A 498 -20.16 21.89 -23.39
C ASN A 498 -21.14 21.87 -24.57
N GLN A 499 -21.80 20.72 -24.76
CA GLN A 499 -22.78 20.52 -25.85
C GLN A 499 -24.05 21.36 -25.66
N SER A 500 -24.31 21.86 -24.45
CA SER A 500 -25.41 22.77 -24.14
C SER A 500 -25.22 24.18 -24.72
N MET A 501 -23.97 24.58 -25.03
CA MET A 501 -23.69 25.84 -25.71
C MET A 501 -24.14 25.76 -27.17
N THR A 502 -24.54 26.88 -27.75
CA THR A 502 -24.73 26.95 -29.20
C THR A 502 -23.39 26.87 -29.93
N GLU A 503 -23.40 26.50 -31.20
CA GLU A 503 -22.18 26.46 -32.02
C GLU A 503 -21.49 27.84 -32.07
N ARG A 504 -22.26 28.92 -32.19
CA ARG A 504 -21.71 30.29 -32.22
C ARG A 504 -21.07 30.67 -30.88
N GLU A 505 -21.68 30.30 -29.75
CA GLU A 505 -21.08 30.50 -28.43
C GLU A 505 -19.77 29.70 -28.26
N ARG A 506 -19.69 28.47 -28.77
CA ARG A 506 -18.45 27.69 -28.73
C ARG A 506 -17.34 28.30 -29.58
N TRP A 507 -17.64 28.80 -30.78
CA TRP A 507 -16.65 29.54 -31.57
C TRP A 507 -16.24 30.87 -30.93
N ALA A 508 -17.17 31.57 -30.28
CA ALA A 508 -16.85 32.76 -29.50
C ALA A 508 -15.94 32.43 -28.31
N MET A 509 -16.15 31.27 -27.67
CA MET A 509 -15.27 30.74 -26.63
C MET A 509 -13.86 30.43 -27.17
N VAL A 510 -13.74 29.89 -28.38
CA VAL A 510 -12.43 29.66 -29.03
C VAL A 510 -11.68 30.98 -29.23
N GLU A 511 -12.35 32.03 -29.72
CA GLU A 511 -11.72 33.36 -29.86
C GLU A 511 -11.30 33.93 -28.50
N TRP A 512 -12.16 33.81 -27.48
CA TRP A 512 -11.87 34.30 -26.13
C TRP A 512 -10.70 33.58 -25.47
N VAL A 513 -10.72 32.25 -25.42
CA VAL A 513 -9.64 31.44 -24.83
C VAL A 513 -8.33 31.63 -25.60
N GLY A 514 -8.40 31.67 -26.94
CA GLY A 514 -7.24 31.95 -27.79
C GLY A 514 -6.62 33.33 -27.53
N SER A 515 -7.40 34.31 -27.06
CA SER A 515 -6.93 35.66 -26.78
C SER A 515 -5.99 35.76 -25.58
N PHE A 516 -5.97 34.76 -24.67
CA PHE A 516 -5.00 34.69 -23.56
C PHE A 516 -3.58 34.35 -24.04
N TYR A 517 -3.47 33.70 -25.20
CA TYR A 517 -2.20 33.34 -25.81
C TYR A 517 -1.62 34.54 -26.60
N GLN A 518 -1.20 35.58 -25.89
CA GLN A 518 -0.51 36.74 -26.46
C GLN A 518 1.02 36.57 -26.36
N HIS A 519 1.73 37.10 -27.35
CA HIS A 519 3.20 37.02 -27.41
C HIS A 519 3.88 37.86 -26.36
#